data_AF-A0A1C5KP84-F1
#
_entry.id   AF-A0A1C5KP84-F1
#
_cell.length_a   1.000
_cell.length_b   1.000
_cell.length_c   1.000
_cell.angle_alpha   90.00
_cell.angle_beta   90.00
_cell.angle_gamma   90.00
#
_symmetry.space_group_name_H-M   'P 1'
#
loop_
_entity.id
_entity.type
_entity.pdbx_description
1 polymer ?
#
loop_
_entity_poly.entity_id
_entity_poly.type
_entity_poly.pdbx_seq_one_letter_code
_entity_poly.pdbx_strand_id
1 'polypeptide(L)'
;MKDETLLDRAHALFGAAKMNYSHIEIDDIYLNLTGYLLQQTLEIYLKHHLEVNGIRYPKTHDIVVLINMLPDDIELDERLVLFAGTITTWESKTRYIKNYFLEKKNLETGLKLIAPLFGETWDSESKKK
;
A
#
# COMPACT_ATOMS: atom_id res chain seq x y z
N MET A 1 16.96 11.55 -18.54
CA MET A 1 16.16 10.65 -17.69
C MET A 1 15.57 11.55 -16.62
N LYS A 2 14.25 11.59 -16.42
CA LYS A 2 13.70 12.31 -15.26
C LYS A 2 14.23 11.60 -14.01
N ASP A 3 14.74 12.33 -13.03
CA ASP A 3 15.11 11.74 -11.74
C ASP A 3 13.82 11.29 -11.05
N GLU A 4 13.55 9.98 -11.11
CA GLU A 4 12.38 9.34 -10.47
C GLU A 4 12.54 9.43 -8.95
N THR A 5 11.54 10.00 -8.28
CA THR A 5 11.48 9.99 -6.81
C THR A 5 10.83 8.70 -6.31
N LEU A 6 11.04 8.37 -5.03
CA LEU A 6 10.26 7.31 -4.39
C LEU A 6 8.75 7.59 -4.44
N LEU A 7 8.32 8.86 -4.39
CA LEU A 7 6.90 9.20 -4.52
C LEU A 7 6.34 8.85 -5.91
N ASP A 8 7.08 9.12 -6.98
CA ASP A 8 6.69 8.72 -8.34
C ASP A 8 6.51 7.20 -8.43
N ARG A 9 7.42 6.45 -7.79
CA ARG A 9 7.34 4.99 -7.72
C ARG A 9 6.13 4.51 -6.90
N ALA A 10 5.86 5.14 -5.74
CA ALA A 10 4.69 4.81 -4.94
C ALA A 10 3.39 5.03 -5.74
N HIS A 11 3.29 6.13 -6.48
CA HIS A 11 2.15 6.42 -7.34
C HIS A 11 2.00 5.37 -8.47
N ALA A 12 3.10 4.97 -9.11
CA ALA A 12 3.10 3.92 -10.13
C ALA A 12 2.65 2.56 -9.57
N LEU A 13 3.14 2.18 -8.37
CA LEU A 13 2.74 0.96 -7.67
C LEU A 13 1.25 0.98 -7.30
N PHE A 14 0.73 2.13 -6.85
CA PHE A 14 -0.69 2.29 -6.57
C PHE A 14 -1.54 2.12 -7.83
N GLY A 15 -1.10 2.72 -8.95
CA GLY A 15 -1.70 2.49 -10.27
C GLY A 15 -1.74 1.01 -10.66
N ALA A 16 -0.63 0.30 -10.50
CA ALA A 16 -0.53 -1.12 -10.77
C ALA A 16 -1.44 -1.96 -9.86
N ALA A 17 -1.55 -1.60 -8.57
CA ALA A 17 -2.48 -2.26 -7.65
C ALA A 17 -3.93 -2.12 -8.14
N LYS A 18 -4.37 -0.91 -8.52
CA LYS A 18 -5.73 -0.68 -9.04
C LYS A 18 -6.02 -1.45 -10.32
N MET A 19 -5.03 -1.58 -11.21
CA MET A 19 -5.14 -2.39 -12.43
C MET A 19 -5.24 -3.89 -12.11
N ASN A 20 -4.45 -4.41 -11.18
CA ASN A 20 -4.55 -5.81 -10.77
C ASN A 20 -5.87 -6.10 -10.05
N TYR A 21 -6.36 -5.14 -9.26
CA TYR A 21 -7.66 -5.27 -8.60
C TYR A 21 -8.79 -5.51 -9.61
N SER A 22 -8.76 -4.94 -10.82
CA SER A 22 -9.81 -5.19 -11.81
C SER A 22 -9.87 -6.63 -12.34
N HIS A 23 -8.89 -7.46 -11.99
CA HIS A 23 -8.78 -8.85 -12.42
C HIS A 23 -9.03 -9.85 -11.28
N ILE A 24 -9.40 -9.40 -10.07
CA ILE A 24 -9.58 -10.30 -8.91
C ILE A 24 -10.69 -11.32 -9.07
N GLU A 25 -11.68 -11.05 -9.92
CA GLU A 25 -12.78 -11.99 -10.21
C GLU A 25 -12.36 -13.07 -11.23
N ILE A 26 -11.19 -12.91 -11.87
CA ILE A 26 -10.65 -13.88 -12.83
C ILE A 26 -9.89 -14.98 -12.09
N ASP A 27 -9.05 -14.59 -11.13
CA ASP A 27 -8.21 -15.50 -10.37
C ASP A 27 -7.83 -14.87 -9.01
N ASP A 28 -7.97 -15.65 -7.94
CA ASP A 28 -7.65 -15.22 -6.57
C ASP A 28 -6.16 -14.82 -6.41
N ILE A 29 -5.27 -15.24 -7.31
CA ILE A 29 -3.87 -14.77 -7.33
C ILE A 29 -3.77 -13.24 -7.42
N TYR A 30 -4.73 -12.58 -8.09
CA TYR A 30 -4.76 -11.13 -8.20
C TYR A 30 -5.10 -10.46 -6.86
N LEU A 31 -5.75 -11.13 -5.92
CA LEU A 31 -5.96 -10.61 -4.57
C LEU A 31 -4.61 -10.44 -3.85
N ASN A 32 -3.76 -11.46 -3.94
CA ASN A 32 -2.43 -11.44 -3.35
C ASN A 32 -1.50 -10.45 -4.04
N LEU A 33 -1.50 -10.42 -5.38
CA LEU A 33 -0.68 -9.47 -6.13
C LEU A 33 -1.09 -8.02 -5.83
N THR A 34 -2.39 -7.74 -5.77
CA THR A 34 -2.88 -6.41 -5.38
C THR A 34 -2.46 -6.08 -3.94
N GLY A 35 -2.63 -7.00 -2.99
CA GLY A 35 -2.24 -6.78 -1.59
C GLY A 35 -0.74 -6.49 -1.44
N TYR A 36 0.10 -7.24 -2.16
CA TYR A 36 1.53 -6.99 -2.21
C TYR A 36 1.86 -5.59 -2.77
N LEU A 37 1.25 -5.20 -3.89
CA LEU A 37 1.48 -3.88 -4.49
C LEU A 37 1.01 -2.73 -3.59
N LEU A 38 -0.06 -2.90 -2.83
CA LEU A 38 -0.51 -1.91 -1.84
C LEU A 38 0.46 -1.79 -0.66
N GLN A 39 1.00 -2.91 -0.17
CA GLN A 39 2.03 -2.87 0.86
C GLN A 39 3.28 -2.13 0.35
N GLN A 40 3.74 -2.44 -0.86
CA GLN A 40 4.88 -1.74 -1.47
C GLN A 40 4.61 -0.26 -1.72
N THR A 41 3.39 0.09 -2.13
CA THR A 41 2.95 1.48 -2.31
C THR A 41 3.14 2.27 -1.02
N LEU A 42 2.60 1.75 0.09
CA LEU A 42 2.67 2.43 1.38
C LEU A 42 4.11 2.46 1.93
N GLU A 43 4.86 1.37 1.81
CA GLU A 43 6.25 1.32 2.25
C GLU A 43 7.11 2.39 1.55
N ILE A 44 6.99 2.48 0.22
CA ILE A 44 7.77 3.43 -0.58
C ILE A 44 7.31 4.87 -0.33
N TYR A 45 6.00 5.11 -0.17
CA TYR A 45 5.47 6.42 0.23
C TYR A 45 6.08 6.89 1.57
N LEU A 46 6.05 6.03 2.59
CA LEU A 46 6.60 6.36 3.91
C LEU A 46 8.11 6.62 3.84
N LYS A 47 8.85 5.76 3.12
CA LYS A 47 10.29 5.93 2.92
C LYS A 47 10.62 7.23 2.21
N HIS A 48 9.83 7.64 1.21
CA HIS A 48 10.01 8.94 0.57
C HIS A 48 9.96 10.09 1.58
N HIS A 49 8.92 10.12 2.43
CA HIS A 49 8.78 11.16 3.44
C HIS A 49 9.92 11.16 4.47
N LEU A 50 10.41 9.99 4.86
CA LEU A 50 11.58 9.90 5.72
C LEU A 50 12.85 10.41 5.01
N GLU A 51 13.07 10.05 3.74
CA GLU A 51 14.23 10.47 2.95
C GLU A 51 14.28 11.99 2.75
N VAL A 52 13.18 12.62 2.33
CA VAL A 52 13.15 14.07 2.08
C VAL A 52 13.27 14.90 3.36
N ASN A 53 12.93 14.33 4.51
CA ASN A 53 13.14 14.92 5.83
C ASN A 53 14.50 14.57 6.45
N GLY A 54 15.39 13.88 5.73
CA GLY A 54 16.73 13.51 6.21
C GLY A 54 16.72 12.46 7.34
N ILE A 55 15.61 11.74 7.53
CA ILE A 55 15.45 10.72 8.57
C ILE A 55 15.96 9.38 8.04
N ARG A 56 17.01 8.83 8.67
CA ARG A 56 17.51 7.49 8.36
C ARG A 56 16.62 6.43 8.98
N TYR A 57 16.26 5.41 8.22
CA TYR A 57 15.46 4.27 8.68
C TYR A 57 16.20 2.93 8.52
N PRO A 58 15.87 1.92 9.34
CA PRO A 58 16.46 0.59 9.21
C PRO A 58 15.99 -0.09 7.92
N LYS A 59 16.73 -1.10 7.46
CA LYS A 59 16.25 -1.98 6.39
C LYS A 59 15.06 -2.80 6.91
N THR A 60 13.85 -2.31 6.67
CA THR A 60 12.59 -2.90 7.10
C THR A 60 11.50 -2.77 6.03
N HIS A 61 10.53 -3.67 6.11
CA HIS A 61 9.26 -3.65 5.39
C HIS A 61 8.06 -3.41 6.33
N ASP A 62 8.33 -3.21 7.62
CA ASP A 62 7.30 -3.00 8.62
C ASP A 62 6.76 -1.57 8.54
N ILE A 63 5.51 -1.46 8.07
CA ILE A 63 4.78 -0.20 7.93
C ILE A 63 4.61 0.49 9.28
N VAL A 64 4.37 -0.26 10.37
CA VAL A 64 4.19 0.33 11.70
C VAL A 64 5.48 1.01 12.17
N VAL A 65 6.63 0.36 11.94
CA VAL A 65 7.94 0.96 12.25
C VAL A 65 8.16 2.23 11.44
N LEU A 66 7.86 2.21 10.14
CA LEU A 66 8.04 3.38 9.28
C LEU A 66 7.12 4.55 9.66
N ILE A 67 5.85 4.28 10.02
CA ILE A 67 4.90 5.29 10.50
C ILE A 67 5.40 5.94 11.78
N ASN A 68 5.86 5.14 12.76
CA ASN A 68 6.36 5.66 14.04
C ASN A 68 7.62 6.52 13.92
N MET A 69 8.28 6.53 12.76
CA MET A 69 9.45 7.35 12.47
C MET A 69 9.11 8.63 11.71
N LEU A 70 7.86 8.80 11.26
CA LEU A 70 7.45 10.01 10.56
C LEU A 70 7.54 11.23 11.50
N PRO A 71 7.88 12.40 10.97
CA PRO A 71 7.79 13.64 11.72
C PRO A 71 6.33 14.03 11.94
N ASP A 72 6.07 14.80 13.01
CA ASP A 72 4.72 15.13 13.49
C ASP A 72 3.88 15.94 12.48
N ASP A 73 4.52 16.60 11.50
CA ASP A 73 3.86 17.37 10.44
C ASP A 73 3.32 16.50 9.29
N ILE A 74 3.66 15.21 9.25
CA ILE A 74 3.12 14.23 8.30
C ILE A 74 1.99 13.46 8.96
N GLU A 75 0.78 13.98 8.81
CA GLU A 75 -0.42 13.34 9.35
C GLU A 75 -0.94 12.23 8.42
N LEU A 76 -1.17 11.05 9.01
CA LEU A 76 -1.87 9.93 8.35
C LEU A 76 -3.23 9.73 8.99
N ASP A 77 -4.20 9.24 8.20
CA ASP A 77 -5.50 8.83 8.73
C ASP A 77 -5.31 7.79 9.84
N GLU A 78 -5.92 8.01 11.01
CA GLU A 78 -5.82 7.10 12.17
C GLU A 78 -6.21 5.67 11.81
N ARG A 79 -7.18 5.48 10.92
CA ARG A 79 -7.61 4.15 10.47
C ARG A 79 -6.53 3.46 9.64
N LEU A 80 -5.76 4.22 8.87
CA LEU A 80 -4.59 3.70 8.14
C LEU A 80 -3.51 3.26 9.14
N VAL A 81 -3.25 4.06 10.16
CA VAL A 81 -2.28 3.73 11.23
C VAL A 81 -2.69 2.44 11.96
N LEU A 82 -3.95 2.32 12.35
CA LEU A 82 -4.49 1.11 13.00
C LEU A 82 -4.45 -0.12 12.09
N PHE A 83 -4.58 0.06 10.77
CA PHE A 83 -4.56 -1.02 9.79
C PHE A 83 -3.15 -1.38 9.28
N ALA A 84 -2.13 -0.59 9.62
CA ALA A 84 -0.76 -0.75 9.16
C ALA A 84 -0.18 -2.13 9.46
N GLY A 85 -0.43 -2.67 10.66
CA GLY A 85 0.02 -4.01 11.04
C GLY A 85 -0.52 -5.11 10.11
N THR A 86 -1.78 -4.97 9.67
CA THR A 86 -2.39 -5.89 8.68
C THR A 86 -1.68 -5.77 7.34
N ILE A 87 -1.45 -4.55 6.85
CA ILE A 87 -0.76 -4.27 5.58
C ILE A 87 0.66 -4.83 5.61
N THR A 88 1.41 -4.67 6.71
CA THR A 88 2.76 -5.26 6.89
C THR A 88 2.75 -6.76 6.59
N THR A 89 1.72 -7.50 7.03
CA THR A 89 1.67 -8.95 6.78
C THR A 89 1.53 -9.32 5.31
N TRP A 90 1.02 -8.41 4.47
CA TRP A 90 0.82 -8.67 3.05
C TRP A 90 2.14 -8.73 2.28
N GLU A 91 3.23 -8.19 2.81
CA GLU A 91 4.56 -8.30 2.21
C GLU A 91 4.98 -9.77 2.07
N SER A 92 4.82 -10.57 3.12
CA SER A 92 5.34 -11.95 3.16
C SER A 92 4.27 -12.99 2.87
N LYS A 93 3.05 -12.82 3.41
CA LYS A 93 1.98 -13.83 3.29
C LYS A 93 1.54 -14.05 1.84
N THR A 94 1.40 -12.97 1.08
CA THR A 94 0.93 -13.01 -0.32
C THR A 94 1.91 -13.70 -1.28
N ARG A 95 3.20 -13.75 -0.92
CA ARG A 95 4.27 -14.28 -1.77
C ARG A 95 4.75 -15.67 -1.36
N TYR A 96 4.73 -15.99 -0.07
CA TYR A 96 5.41 -17.18 0.43
C TYR A 96 4.48 -18.27 0.99
N ILE A 97 3.23 -17.93 1.34
CA ILE A 97 2.27 -18.92 1.85
C ILE A 97 1.49 -19.51 0.68
N LYS A 98 1.69 -20.80 0.40
CA LYS A 98 0.95 -21.52 -0.64
C LYS A 98 -0.54 -21.57 -0.28
N ASN A 99 -1.41 -21.34 -1.27
CA ASN A 99 -2.87 -21.34 -1.12
C ASN A 99 -3.41 -20.31 -0.11
N TYR A 100 -2.60 -19.31 0.27
CA TYR A 100 -3.11 -18.14 0.97
C TYR A 100 -3.74 -17.21 -0.04
N PHE A 101 -4.89 -16.63 0.31
CA PHE A 101 -5.53 -15.58 -0.47
C PHE A 101 -5.99 -14.49 0.48
N LEU A 102 -5.71 -13.24 0.13
CA LEU A 102 -6.22 -12.10 0.87
C LEU A 102 -7.75 -12.04 0.78
N GLU A 103 -8.41 -11.75 1.89
CA GLU A 103 -9.83 -11.43 1.84
C GLU A 103 -10.05 -10.13 1.05
N LYS A 104 -10.95 -10.17 0.07
CA LYS A 104 -11.33 -9.01 -0.75
C LYS A 104 -11.69 -7.78 0.08
N LYS A 105 -12.39 -7.95 1.20
CA LYS A 105 -12.75 -6.86 2.12
C LYS A 105 -11.53 -6.16 2.72
N ASN A 106 -10.51 -6.92 3.11
CA ASN A 106 -9.27 -6.35 3.65
C ASN A 106 -8.50 -5.61 2.56
N LEU A 107 -8.51 -6.13 1.34
CA LEU A 107 -7.90 -5.49 0.17
C LEU A 107 -8.59 -4.17 -0.18
N GLU A 108 -9.93 -4.16 -0.23
CA GLU A 108 -10.74 -2.94 -0.45
C GLU A 108 -10.54 -1.91 0.66
N THR A 109 -10.41 -2.35 1.90
CA THR A 109 -10.06 -1.48 3.03
C THR A 109 -8.70 -0.83 2.81
N GLY A 110 -7.68 -1.61 2.40
CA GLY A 110 -6.37 -1.08 2.05
C GLY A 110 -6.40 -0.05 0.93
N LEU A 111 -7.13 -0.35 -0.17
CA LEU A 111 -7.32 0.59 -1.28
C LEU A 111 -7.95 1.91 -0.81
N LYS A 112 -9.01 1.82 0.01
CA LYS A 112 -9.72 2.98 0.54
C LYS A 112 -8.87 3.84 1.47
N LEU A 113 -8.01 3.23 2.26
CA LEU A 113 -7.14 3.95 3.20
C LEU A 113 -5.90 4.54 2.53
N ILE A 114 -5.40 3.94 1.44
CA ILE A 114 -4.21 4.40 0.72
C ILE A 114 -4.55 5.44 -0.36
N ALA A 115 -5.71 5.36 -1.01
CA ALA A 115 -6.09 6.29 -2.08
C ALA A 115 -5.97 7.78 -1.71
N PRO A 116 -6.36 8.23 -0.51
CA PRO A 116 -6.26 9.65 -0.12
C PRO A 116 -4.83 10.19 -0.11
N LEU A 117 -3.82 9.34 0.09
CA LEU A 117 -2.40 9.74 0.03
C LEU A 117 -1.99 10.27 -1.35
N PHE A 118 -2.77 9.93 -2.39
CA PHE A 118 -2.55 10.35 -3.77
C PHE A 118 -3.66 11.30 -4.27
N GLY A 119 -4.47 11.87 -3.36
CA GLY A 119 -5.59 12.74 -3.72
C GLY A 119 -6.75 12.02 -4.43
N GLU A 120 -6.83 10.70 -4.27
CA GLU A 120 -7.88 9.86 -4.86
C GLU A 120 -8.87 9.35 -3.81
N THR A 121 -10.04 8.91 -4.24
CA THR A 121 -10.98 8.13 -3.43
C THR A 121 -11.16 6.74 -4.03
N TRP A 122 -11.49 5.76 -3.18
CA TRP A 122 -11.82 4.42 -3.64
C TRP A 122 -13.24 4.03 -3.21
N ASP A 123 -14.14 4.03 -4.18
CA ASP A 123 -15.51 3.53 -4.03
C ASP A 123 -15.64 2.21 -4.79
N SER A 124 -15.69 1.10 -4.04
CA SER A 124 -15.82 -0.26 -4.58
C SER A 124 -17.08 -0.48 -5.41
N GLU A 125 -18.09 0.41 -5.27
CA GLU A 125 -19.35 0.34 -6.02
C GLU A 125 -19.25 0.85 -7.47
N SER A 126 -18.16 1.53 -7.83
CA SER A 126 -18.02 2.20 -9.15
C SER A 126 -17.78 1.27 -10.33
N LYS A 127 -17.60 -0.05 -10.09
CA LYS A 127 -17.25 -1.04 -11.14
C LYS A 127 -18.36 -2.05 -11.47
N LYS A 128 -19.61 -1.79 -11.04
CA LYS A 128 -20.79 -2.48 -11.59
C LYS A 128 -21.32 -1.72 -12.81
N LYS A 129 -20.57 -1.69 -13.91
CA LYS A 129 -21.11 -1.34 -15.24
C LYS A 129 -20.51 -2.22 -16.30
#